data_AF-A0A924E198-F1
#
_entry.id   AF-A0A924E198-F1
#
_cell.length_a   1.000
_cell.length_b   1.000
_cell.length_c   1.000
_cell.angle_alpha   90.00
_cell.angle_beta   90.00
_cell.angle_gamma   90.00
#
_symmetry.space_group_name_H-M   'P 1'
#
loop_
_entity.id
_entity.type
_entity.pdbx_description
1 polymer ?
#
loop_
_entity_poly.entity_id
_entity_poly.type
_entity_poly.pdbx_seq_one_letter_code
_entity_poly.pdbx_strand_id
1 'polypeptide(L)'
;MTEKVLVTAAYRGELDQLGALPSGWVAQPCGIGGVAAAAGLAMLMTVHAPTRIIVLGTCGALGRGLSIGSLIAPKLVRWCDPGVLNGTAHMPPSVYKALQVTPWPGLPMAICLQTPSITLAADHATRLATMSEGGFPAVEHLELYSMAFVAHTFGLPISAILGVTNSVGPTGHRDWVANHREVEALVQAALFRNDKQARIVTPVTIQPGPSFTAKAAIAAAAATAPDSVPLPPQPATAKSGTPAGGVPPKRANGTSSKPANGGPQLAPDERPPSPTIGAPPKPPHGSPPPSGGSPGMPTRNRWLADGD
;
A
#
# COMPACT_ATOMS: atom_id res chain seq x y z
N MET A 1 14.95 -25.27 -18.81
CA MET A 1 14.24 -25.31 -17.52
C MET A 1 12.79 -24.92 -17.78
N THR A 2 11.82 -25.62 -17.21
CA THR A 2 10.41 -25.25 -17.34
C THR A 2 10.18 -23.91 -16.63
N GLU A 3 9.50 -22.99 -17.29
CA GLU A 3 9.15 -21.68 -16.73
C GLU A 3 8.28 -21.86 -15.46
N LYS A 4 8.62 -21.16 -14.38
CA LYS A 4 7.82 -21.13 -13.15
C LYS A 4 7.32 -19.73 -12.91
N VAL A 5 6.01 -19.52 -12.94
CA VAL A 5 5.42 -18.19 -12.82
C VAL A 5 4.60 -18.12 -11.56
N LEU A 6 4.90 -17.15 -10.71
CA LEU A 6 4.04 -16.79 -9.59
C LEU A 6 3.11 -15.65 -10.03
N VAL A 7 1.82 -15.93 -10.08
CA VAL A 7 0.76 -14.93 -10.15
C VAL A 7 0.36 -14.60 -8.72
N THR A 8 0.33 -13.33 -8.36
CA THR A 8 0.00 -12.90 -7.00
C THR A 8 -0.90 -11.68 -7.01
N ALA A 9 -1.58 -11.46 -5.90
CA ALA A 9 -2.42 -10.28 -5.66
C ALA A 9 -2.43 -9.96 -4.16
N ALA A 10 -3.05 -8.84 -3.77
CA ALA A 10 -3.11 -8.45 -2.36
C ALA A 10 -3.96 -9.43 -1.55
N TYR A 11 -5.10 -9.85 -2.12
CA TYR A 11 -6.04 -10.74 -1.45
C TYR A 11 -6.70 -11.73 -2.42
N ARG A 12 -7.49 -12.67 -1.90
CA ARG A 12 -8.01 -13.79 -2.69
C ARG A 12 -9.01 -13.37 -3.77
N GLY A 13 -9.80 -12.32 -3.55
CA GLY A 13 -10.81 -11.86 -4.51
C GLY A 13 -10.21 -11.37 -5.84
N GLU A 14 -8.97 -10.88 -5.83
CA GLU A 14 -8.27 -10.49 -7.06
C GLU A 14 -7.80 -11.68 -7.91
N LEU A 15 -8.00 -12.93 -7.42
CA LEU A 15 -7.58 -14.16 -8.07
C LEU A 15 -8.73 -15.17 -8.25
N ASP A 16 -9.93 -14.87 -7.75
CA ASP A 16 -11.04 -15.82 -7.61
C ASP A 16 -11.71 -16.20 -8.93
N GLN A 17 -11.51 -15.41 -9.98
CA GLN A 17 -12.07 -15.59 -11.33
C GLN A 17 -11.02 -16.07 -12.33
N LEU A 18 -9.81 -16.40 -11.88
CA LEU A 18 -8.79 -16.96 -12.75
C LEU A 18 -9.26 -18.33 -13.26
N GLY A 19 -9.21 -18.49 -14.59
CA GLY A 19 -9.37 -19.79 -15.21
C GLY A 19 -8.19 -20.72 -14.93
N ALA A 20 -8.16 -21.85 -15.63
CA ALA A 20 -7.04 -22.78 -15.54
C ALA A 20 -5.72 -22.08 -15.96
N LEU A 21 -4.74 -22.11 -15.06
CA LEU A 21 -3.42 -21.57 -15.34
C LEU A 21 -2.58 -22.55 -16.18
N PRO A 22 -1.63 -22.06 -16.98
CA PRO A 22 -0.67 -22.91 -17.67
C PRO A 22 0.15 -23.78 -16.70
N SER A 23 0.68 -24.90 -17.20
CA SER A 23 1.60 -25.72 -16.42
C SER A 23 2.82 -24.90 -15.95
N GLY A 24 3.18 -25.04 -14.68
CA GLY A 24 4.27 -24.29 -14.04
C GLY A 24 3.85 -22.93 -13.47
N TRP A 25 2.60 -22.51 -13.66
CA TRP A 25 2.07 -21.29 -13.07
C TRP A 25 1.31 -21.60 -11.78
N VAL A 26 1.42 -20.72 -10.80
CA VAL A 26 0.69 -20.80 -9.52
C VAL A 26 0.14 -19.43 -9.16
N ALA A 27 -1.10 -19.39 -8.65
CA ALA A 27 -1.72 -18.15 -8.16
C ALA A 27 -1.96 -18.22 -6.65
N GLN A 28 -1.39 -17.28 -5.88
CA GLN A 28 -1.61 -17.17 -4.43
C GLN A 28 -1.60 -15.70 -3.98
N PRO A 29 -2.46 -15.31 -3.03
CA PRO A 29 -2.42 -13.95 -2.47
C PRO A 29 -1.20 -13.77 -1.56
N CYS A 30 -0.70 -12.54 -1.47
CA CYS A 30 0.49 -12.22 -0.67
C CYS A 30 0.22 -11.26 0.52
N GLY A 31 -1.01 -10.76 0.68
CA GLY A 31 -1.40 -9.90 1.79
C GLY A 31 -1.61 -8.44 1.39
N ILE A 32 -2.39 -7.73 2.21
CA ILE A 32 -2.83 -6.34 1.96
C ILE A 32 -1.87 -5.35 2.61
N GLY A 33 -1.51 -4.31 1.85
CA GLY A 33 -0.56 -3.28 2.25
C GLY A 33 0.90 -3.70 2.15
N GLY A 34 1.79 -2.71 2.05
CA GLY A 34 3.20 -2.93 1.71
C GLY A 34 3.96 -3.91 2.59
N VAL A 35 3.71 -3.92 3.91
CA VAL A 35 4.43 -4.83 4.84
C VAL A 35 3.99 -6.28 4.64
N ALA A 36 2.68 -6.54 4.64
CA ALA A 36 2.16 -7.89 4.47
C ALA A 36 2.50 -8.43 3.08
N ALA A 37 2.30 -7.62 2.02
CA ALA A 37 2.64 -7.96 0.66
C ALA A 37 4.12 -8.34 0.49
N ALA A 38 5.04 -7.58 1.09
CA ALA A 38 6.47 -7.92 1.05
C ALA A 38 6.77 -9.27 1.72
N ALA A 39 6.25 -9.47 2.94
CA ALA A 39 6.48 -10.70 3.70
C ALA A 39 5.87 -11.92 2.99
N GLY A 40 4.62 -11.80 2.52
CA GLY A 40 3.93 -12.86 1.81
C GLY A 40 4.62 -13.20 0.49
N LEU A 41 5.01 -12.19 -0.31
CA LEU A 41 5.74 -12.44 -1.55
C LEU A 41 7.08 -13.16 -1.30
N ALA A 42 7.84 -12.75 -0.29
CA ALA A 42 9.09 -13.42 0.07
C ALA A 42 8.88 -14.90 0.44
N MET A 43 7.80 -15.20 1.18
CA MET A 43 7.44 -16.60 1.49
C MET A 43 7.04 -17.37 0.23
N LEU A 44 6.18 -16.80 -0.62
CA LEU A 44 5.76 -17.43 -1.87
C LEU A 44 6.94 -17.73 -2.79
N MET A 45 7.90 -16.81 -2.88
CA MET A 45 9.12 -17.02 -3.65
C MET A 45 9.99 -18.15 -3.11
N THR A 46 10.02 -18.32 -1.78
CA THR A 46 10.75 -19.42 -1.14
C THR A 46 10.07 -20.77 -1.42
N VAL A 47 8.74 -20.82 -1.36
CA VAL A 47 7.96 -22.05 -1.57
C VAL A 47 7.96 -22.48 -3.03
N HIS A 48 7.71 -21.55 -3.95
CA HIS A 48 7.48 -21.87 -5.37
C HIS A 48 8.74 -21.78 -6.23
N ALA A 49 9.76 -21.05 -5.76
CA ALA A 49 10.98 -20.73 -6.51
C ALA A 49 10.67 -20.26 -7.94
N PRO A 50 9.85 -19.20 -8.11
CA PRO A 50 9.45 -18.73 -9.43
C PRO A 50 10.63 -18.13 -10.19
N THR A 51 10.57 -18.19 -11.52
CA THR A 51 11.50 -17.51 -12.42
C THR A 51 11.03 -16.09 -12.78
N ARG A 52 9.74 -15.76 -12.56
CA ARG A 52 9.18 -14.42 -12.66
C ARG A 52 7.88 -14.27 -11.87
N ILE A 53 7.51 -13.02 -11.60
CA ILE A 53 6.32 -12.66 -10.83
C ILE A 53 5.37 -11.82 -11.70
N ILE A 54 4.07 -12.09 -11.62
CA ILE A 54 3.01 -11.27 -12.20
C ILE A 54 2.08 -10.85 -11.06
N VAL A 55 1.93 -9.55 -10.86
CA VAL A 55 0.98 -8.99 -9.89
C VAL A 55 -0.32 -8.64 -10.62
N LEU A 56 -1.44 -9.11 -10.09
CA LEU A 56 -2.77 -8.67 -10.45
C LEU A 56 -3.30 -7.80 -9.32
N GLY A 57 -4.01 -6.73 -9.68
CA GLY A 57 -4.69 -5.95 -8.65
C GLY A 57 -5.47 -4.77 -9.21
N THR A 58 -6.02 -3.99 -8.30
CA THR A 58 -6.73 -2.75 -8.62
C THR A 58 -5.96 -1.52 -8.15
N CYS A 59 -6.25 -0.36 -8.73
CA CYS A 59 -5.57 0.89 -8.40
C CYS A 59 -6.50 2.09 -8.50
N GLY A 60 -6.12 3.17 -7.80
CA GLY A 60 -6.78 4.47 -7.92
C GLY A 60 -6.09 5.34 -8.97
N ALA A 61 -6.84 5.97 -9.88
CA ALA A 61 -6.29 6.95 -10.81
C ALA A 61 -5.94 8.27 -10.11
N LEU A 62 -4.73 8.78 -10.36
CA LEU A 62 -4.28 10.11 -9.92
C LEU A 62 -4.38 11.11 -11.07
N GLY A 63 -5.12 12.18 -10.86
CA GLY A 63 -5.25 13.26 -11.85
C GLY A 63 -6.09 12.87 -13.07
N ARG A 64 -5.66 13.29 -14.26
CA ARG A 64 -6.39 13.09 -15.52
C ARG A 64 -5.71 12.03 -16.39
N GLY A 65 -6.48 11.42 -17.29
CA GLY A 65 -5.95 10.55 -18.36
C GLY A 65 -6.23 9.05 -18.17
N LEU A 66 -6.80 8.65 -17.04
CA LEU A 66 -7.31 7.29 -16.82
C LEU A 66 -8.76 7.36 -16.35
N SER A 67 -9.58 6.45 -16.86
CA SER A 67 -10.98 6.28 -16.44
C SER A 67 -11.13 4.97 -15.65
N ILE A 68 -12.12 4.88 -14.77
CA ILE A 68 -12.50 3.62 -14.14
C ILE A 68 -12.74 2.55 -15.22
N GLY A 69 -12.26 1.34 -14.97
CA GLY A 69 -12.25 0.24 -15.95
C GLY A 69 -11.04 0.21 -16.89
N SER A 70 -10.18 1.25 -16.88
CA SER A 70 -8.93 1.21 -17.64
C SER A 70 -7.99 0.15 -17.07
N LEU A 71 -7.33 -0.59 -17.96
CA LEU A 71 -6.25 -1.50 -17.61
C LEU A 71 -4.91 -0.86 -17.94
N ILE A 72 -3.93 -0.97 -17.04
CA ILE A 72 -2.60 -0.41 -17.21
C ILE A 72 -1.50 -1.40 -16.83
N ALA A 73 -0.30 -1.10 -17.30
CA ALA A 73 0.93 -1.80 -16.99
C ALA A 73 1.93 -0.83 -16.35
N PRO A 74 2.18 -0.90 -15.04
CA PRO A 74 3.20 -0.06 -14.41
C PRO A 74 4.58 -0.33 -15.03
N LYS A 75 5.29 0.75 -15.37
CA LYS A 75 6.71 0.68 -15.80
C LYS A 75 7.67 1.05 -14.68
N LEU A 76 7.20 1.87 -13.75
CA LEU A 76 7.96 2.41 -12.64
C LEU A 76 7.07 2.43 -11.41
N VAL A 77 7.64 2.04 -10.27
CA VAL A 77 6.98 2.13 -8.97
C VAL A 77 7.77 2.99 -8.01
N ARG A 78 7.09 3.76 -7.16
CA ARG A 78 7.72 4.62 -6.15
C ARG A 78 7.00 4.50 -4.82
N TRP A 79 7.77 4.51 -3.73
CA TRP A 79 7.20 4.74 -2.41
C TRP A 79 6.96 6.25 -2.24
N CYS A 80 5.76 6.62 -1.79
CA CYS A 80 5.36 7.99 -1.56
C CYS A 80 4.84 8.13 -0.14
N ASP A 81 5.55 8.93 0.65
CA ASP A 81 5.13 9.30 1.99
C ASP A 81 4.36 10.64 1.95
N PRO A 82 3.12 10.71 2.46
CA PRO A 82 2.34 11.96 2.48
C PRO A 82 3.00 13.09 3.27
N GLY A 83 3.71 12.79 4.36
CA GLY A 83 4.43 13.80 5.15
C GLY A 83 5.57 14.42 4.37
N VAL A 84 6.33 13.61 3.63
CA VAL A 84 7.40 14.08 2.73
C VAL A 84 6.82 14.93 1.61
N LEU A 85 5.74 14.46 0.99
CA LEU A 85 5.03 15.21 -0.07
C LEU A 85 4.51 16.55 0.44
N ASN A 86 4.14 16.63 1.71
CA ASN A 86 3.63 17.84 2.35
C ASN A 86 4.71 18.73 2.95
N GLY A 87 5.99 18.35 2.87
CA GLY A 87 7.09 19.10 3.49
C GLY A 87 7.08 19.06 5.02
N THR A 88 6.32 18.14 5.62
CA THR A 88 6.24 17.94 7.08
C THR A 88 7.09 16.77 7.57
N ALA A 89 7.68 16.01 6.64
CA ALA A 89 8.66 14.98 6.92
C ALA A 89 9.81 15.03 5.90
N HIS A 90 10.92 14.39 6.24
CA HIS A 90 12.07 14.24 5.37
C HIS A 90 12.39 12.75 5.16
N MET A 91 12.55 12.34 3.90
CA MET A 91 13.01 11.00 3.54
C MET A 91 14.42 11.11 2.98
N PRO A 92 15.41 10.39 3.54
CA PRO A 92 16.74 10.37 2.96
C PRO A 92 16.69 9.77 1.54
N PRO A 93 17.39 10.38 0.56
CA PRO A 93 17.33 9.93 -0.85
C PRO A 93 17.75 8.47 -1.09
N SER A 94 18.47 7.86 -0.16
CA SER A 94 18.96 6.49 -0.24
C SER A 94 17.92 5.42 0.12
N VAL A 95 16.83 5.77 0.80
CA VAL A 95 15.92 4.77 1.42
C VAL A 95 14.95 4.17 0.41
N TYR A 96 14.31 5.01 -0.41
CA TYR A 96 13.30 4.55 -1.37
C TYR A 96 13.57 5.09 -2.77
N LYS A 97 14.31 4.32 -3.56
CA LYS A 97 14.52 4.60 -4.98
C LYS A 97 13.31 4.13 -5.79
N ALA A 98 13.04 4.80 -6.90
CA ALA A 98 12.10 4.31 -7.88
C ALA A 98 12.59 2.97 -8.46
N LEU A 99 11.70 2.00 -8.60
CA LEU A 99 12.02 0.66 -9.10
C LEU A 99 11.35 0.45 -10.45
N GLN A 100 12.07 -0.17 -11.37
CA GLN A 100 11.52 -0.55 -12.68
C GLN A 100 10.66 -1.80 -12.53
N VAL A 101 9.52 -1.82 -13.21
CA VAL A 101 8.65 -3.00 -13.34
C VAL A 101 8.53 -3.29 -14.82
N THR A 102 8.58 -4.56 -15.20
CA THR A 102 8.44 -4.96 -16.59
C THR A 102 6.99 -4.73 -17.02
N PRO A 103 6.70 -3.79 -17.94
CA PRO A 103 5.32 -3.51 -18.33
C PRO A 103 4.70 -4.73 -18.99
N TRP A 104 3.44 -5.02 -18.65
CA TRP A 104 2.68 -6.05 -19.34
C TRP A 104 2.47 -5.67 -20.82
N PRO A 105 2.80 -6.55 -21.79
CA PRO A 105 2.66 -6.24 -23.20
C PRO A 105 1.24 -5.85 -23.57
N GLY A 106 1.10 -4.87 -24.47
CA GLY A 106 -0.18 -4.45 -25.03
C GLY A 106 -1.06 -3.59 -24.11
N LEU A 107 -0.61 -3.26 -22.90
CA LEU A 107 -1.32 -2.33 -22.01
C LEU A 107 -0.66 -0.95 -21.98
N PRO A 108 -1.45 0.13 -21.82
CA PRO A 108 -0.93 1.47 -21.57
C PRO A 108 -0.01 1.50 -20.34
N MET A 109 1.12 2.18 -20.46
CA MET A 109 2.07 2.32 -19.34
C MET A 109 1.64 3.41 -18.35
N ALA A 110 1.90 3.16 -17.06
CA ALA A 110 1.68 4.14 -16.00
C ALA A 110 2.84 4.16 -14.99
N ILE A 111 2.89 5.23 -14.18
CA ILE A 111 3.69 5.29 -12.96
C ILE A 111 2.80 4.86 -11.79
N CYS A 112 3.26 3.92 -10.99
CA CYS A 112 2.53 3.47 -9.81
C CYS A 112 3.18 4.03 -8.54
N LEU A 113 2.39 4.73 -7.74
CA LEU A 113 2.81 5.31 -6.48
C LEU A 113 2.21 4.45 -5.36
N GLN A 114 3.08 3.97 -4.47
CA GLN A 114 2.65 3.31 -3.27
C GLN A 114 2.66 4.25 -2.10
N THR A 115 1.48 4.43 -1.51
CA THR A 115 1.28 5.16 -0.25
C THR A 115 1.06 4.16 0.88
N PRO A 116 1.42 4.50 2.13
CA PRO A 116 1.18 3.62 3.29
C PRO A 116 -0.31 3.51 3.65
N SER A 117 -1.16 4.36 3.07
CA SER A 117 -2.58 4.47 3.35
C SER A 117 -3.30 5.06 2.13
N ILE A 118 -4.58 4.71 1.96
CA ILE A 118 -5.44 5.26 0.90
C ILE A 118 -5.51 6.78 1.00
N THR A 119 -5.24 7.48 -0.10
CA THR A 119 -5.32 8.95 -0.14
C THR A 119 -6.77 9.40 -0.32
N LEU A 120 -7.31 10.06 0.71
CA LEU A 120 -8.67 10.63 0.69
C LEU A 120 -8.70 12.14 0.47
N ALA A 121 -7.62 12.86 0.77
CA ALA A 121 -7.59 14.31 0.62
C ALA A 121 -7.30 14.70 -0.84
N ALA A 122 -8.13 15.57 -1.43
CA ALA A 122 -8.05 15.93 -2.84
C ALA A 122 -6.78 16.72 -3.20
N ASP A 123 -6.28 17.53 -2.27
CA ASP A 123 -5.02 18.26 -2.40
C ASP A 123 -3.82 17.32 -2.38
N HIS A 124 -3.83 16.29 -1.51
CA HIS A 124 -2.82 15.24 -1.50
C HIS A 124 -2.84 14.44 -2.80
N ALA A 125 -4.01 14.05 -3.29
CA ALA A 125 -4.16 13.36 -4.58
C ALA A 125 -3.61 14.21 -5.74
N THR A 126 -3.84 15.53 -5.71
CA THR A 126 -3.31 16.47 -6.69
C THR A 126 -1.78 16.54 -6.65
N ARG A 127 -1.19 16.60 -5.45
CA ARG A 127 0.27 16.58 -5.28
C ARG A 127 0.87 15.26 -5.74
N LEU A 128 0.26 14.12 -5.41
CA LEU A 128 0.69 12.81 -5.90
C LEU A 128 0.64 12.73 -7.43
N ALA A 129 -0.38 13.31 -8.06
CA ALA A 129 -0.47 13.35 -9.52
C ALA A 129 0.71 14.10 -10.18
N THR A 130 1.32 15.08 -9.50
CA THR A 130 2.52 15.78 -9.98
C THR A 130 3.79 14.93 -9.97
N MET A 131 3.77 13.78 -9.29
CA MET A 131 4.85 12.79 -9.32
C MET A 131 4.81 11.92 -10.58
N SER A 132 3.87 12.16 -11.49
CA SER A 132 3.93 11.63 -12.85
C SER A 132 5.18 12.16 -13.54
N GLU A 133 5.95 11.26 -14.14
CA GLU A 133 7.16 11.61 -14.87
C GLU A 133 7.00 11.23 -16.34
N GLY A 134 7.60 12.01 -17.24
CA GLY A 134 7.66 11.67 -18.66
C GLY A 134 6.31 11.61 -19.38
N GLY A 135 5.28 12.29 -18.84
CA GLY A 135 3.94 12.36 -19.44
C GLY A 135 3.10 11.09 -19.26
N PHE A 136 3.54 10.13 -18.43
CA PHE A 136 2.76 8.94 -18.12
C PHE A 136 1.70 9.24 -17.04
N PRO A 137 0.49 8.65 -17.13
CA PRO A 137 -0.48 8.76 -16.05
C PRO A 137 0.05 8.11 -14.77
N ALA A 138 -0.39 8.61 -13.62
CA ALA A 138 -0.05 8.06 -12.32
C ALA A 138 -1.25 7.33 -11.68
N VAL A 139 -0.96 6.29 -10.91
CA VAL A 139 -1.95 5.54 -10.12
C VAL A 139 -1.45 5.33 -8.70
N GLU A 140 -2.37 5.24 -7.74
CA GLU A 140 -2.12 4.83 -6.36
C GLU A 140 -2.41 3.32 -6.20
N HIS A 141 -1.52 2.60 -5.52
CA HIS A 141 -1.65 1.17 -5.18
C HIS A 141 -0.99 0.92 -3.82
N LEU A 142 -1.40 -0.05 -3.01
CA LEU A 142 -0.89 -0.18 -1.63
C LEU A 142 0.26 -1.19 -1.46
N GLU A 143 0.49 -2.07 -2.45
CA GLU A 143 1.42 -3.20 -2.33
C GLU A 143 2.57 -3.24 -3.35
N LEU A 144 2.41 -2.68 -4.56
CA LEU A 144 3.28 -2.99 -5.70
C LEU A 144 4.74 -2.52 -5.53
N TYR A 145 5.01 -1.39 -4.88
CA TYR A 145 6.38 -0.96 -4.60
C TYR A 145 7.09 -1.97 -3.69
N SER A 146 6.43 -2.38 -2.62
CA SER A 146 6.98 -3.34 -1.66
C SER A 146 7.23 -4.69 -2.32
N MET A 147 6.31 -5.16 -3.17
CA MET A 147 6.50 -6.38 -3.96
C MET A 147 7.68 -6.26 -4.92
N ALA A 148 7.79 -5.13 -5.64
CA ALA A 148 8.90 -4.89 -6.56
C ALA A 148 10.24 -4.82 -5.83
N PHE A 149 10.28 -4.20 -4.65
CA PHE A 149 11.47 -4.14 -3.81
C PHE A 149 11.97 -5.55 -3.44
N VAL A 150 11.07 -6.44 -3.01
CA VAL A 150 11.40 -7.84 -2.74
C VAL A 150 11.87 -8.53 -4.02
N ALA A 151 11.12 -8.48 -5.11
CA ALA A 151 11.50 -9.13 -6.36
C ALA A 151 12.90 -8.70 -6.86
N HIS A 152 13.19 -7.39 -6.83
CA HIS A 152 14.51 -6.84 -7.19
C HIS A 152 15.62 -7.32 -6.26
N THR A 153 15.35 -7.43 -4.95
CA THR A 153 16.31 -7.96 -3.97
C THR A 153 16.74 -9.39 -4.31
N PHE A 154 15.84 -10.18 -4.90
CA PHE A 154 16.10 -11.55 -5.35
C PHE A 154 16.52 -11.65 -6.82
N GLY A 155 16.65 -10.53 -7.53
CA GLY A 155 16.98 -10.53 -8.96
C GLY A 155 15.91 -11.16 -9.85
N LEU A 156 14.64 -11.16 -9.41
CA LEU A 156 13.53 -11.69 -10.19
C LEU A 156 12.80 -10.58 -10.96
N PRO A 157 12.45 -10.80 -12.23
CA PRO A 157 11.59 -9.90 -12.97
C PRO A 157 10.18 -9.93 -12.40
N ILE A 158 9.58 -8.74 -12.31
CA ILE A 158 8.21 -8.53 -11.85
C ILE A 158 7.45 -7.69 -12.87
N SER A 159 6.22 -8.10 -13.17
CA SER A 159 5.25 -7.35 -13.97
C SER A 159 3.99 -7.11 -13.16
N ALA A 160 3.19 -6.13 -13.55
CA ALA A 160 1.87 -5.93 -12.97
C ALA A 160 0.83 -5.59 -14.04
N ILE A 161 -0.40 -6.08 -13.83
CA ILE A 161 -1.61 -5.70 -14.55
C ILE A 161 -2.54 -5.08 -13.52
N LEU A 162 -2.79 -3.78 -13.63
CA LEU A 162 -3.67 -3.09 -12.70
C LEU A 162 -4.90 -2.55 -13.42
N GLY A 163 -6.06 -2.67 -12.78
CA GLY A 163 -7.31 -2.09 -13.22
C GLY A 163 -7.69 -0.86 -12.39
N VAL A 164 -8.15 0.21 -13.03
CA VAL A 164 -8.56 1.43 -12.33
C VAL A 164 -9.96 1.24 -11.75
N THR A 165 -10.10 1.27 -10.43
CA THR A 165 -11.39 1.09 -9.72
C THR A 165 -11.98 2.38 -9.19
N ASN A 166 -11.13 3.38 -8.95
CA ASN A 166 -11.56 4.65 -8.38
C ASN A 166 -10.69 5.81 -8.87
N SER A 167 -11.20 7.03 -8.71
CA SER A 167 -10.34 8.22 -8.64
C SER A 167 -9.83 8.38 -7.21
N VAL A 168 -8.55 8.69 -7.04
CA VAL A 168 -7.97 8.93 -5.72
C VAL A 168 -8.51 10.26 -5.16
N GLY A 169 -8.96 10.25 -3.90
CA GLY A 169 -9.59 11.41 -3.26
C GLY A 169 -10.82 11.04 -2.42
N PRO A 170 -11.68 12.03 -2.08
CA PRO A 170 -12.72 11.86 -1.07
C PRO A 170 -13.78 10.80 -1.40
N THR A 171 -13.97 10.51 -2.70
CA THR A 171 -14.95 9.52 -3.18
C THR A 171 -14.34 8.15 -3.43
N GLY A 172 -13.01 8.02 -3.29
CA GLY A 172 -12.27 6.87 -3.80
C GLY A 172 -12.76 5.53 -3.25
N HIS A 173 -13.08 5.47 -1.96
CA HIS A 173 -13.63 4.24 -1.36
C HIS A 173 -15.01 3.87 -1.93
N ARG A 174 -15.90 4.85 -2.10
CA ARG A 174 -17.23 4.61 -2.68
C ARG A 174 -17.11 4.11 -4.11
N ASP A 175 -16.22 4.73 -4.89
CA ASP A 175 -15.97 4.32 -6.27
C ASP A 175 -15.36 2.91 -6.30
N TRP A 176 -14.43 2.58 -5.41
CA TRP A 176 -13.88 1.22 -5.30
C TRP A 176 -14.95 0.17 -4.98
N VAL A 177 -15.81 0.42 -3.98
CA VAL A 177 -16.92 -0.50 -3.62
C VAL A 177 -17.82 -0.76 -4.84
N ALA A 178 -18.14 0.29 -5.61
CA ALA A 178 -19.01 0.18 -6.77
C ALA A 178 -18.40 -0.59 -7.95
N ASN A 179 -17.07 -0.61 -8.10
CA ASN A 179 -16.42 -1.04 -9.33
C ASN A 179 -15.45 -2.23 -9.19
N HIS A 180 -14.94 -2.54 -7.98
CA HIS A 180 -13.81 -3.47 -7.83
C HIS A 180 -14.05 -4.84 -8.47
N ARG A 181 -15.21 -5.47 -8.26
CA ARG A 181 -15.49 -6.80 -8.80
C ARG A 181 -15.44 -6.88 -10.32
N GLU A 182 -16.03 -5.91 -11.01
CA GLU A 182 -16.01 -5.87 -12.48
C GLU A 182 -14.60 -5.62 -13.00
N VAL A 183 -13.87 -4.69 -12.38
CA VAL A 183 -12.51 -4.35 -12.79
C VAL A 183 -11.52 -5.49 -12.50
N GLU A 184 -11.66 -6.18 -11.38
CA GLU A 184 -10.88 -7.39 -11.04
C GLU A 184 -11.06 -8.48 -12.09
N ALA A 185 -12.30 -8.69 -12.57
CA ALA A 185 -12.58 -9.62 -13.65
C ALA A 185 -11.85 -9.23 -14.96
N LEU A 186 -11.83 -7.94 -15.29
CA LEU A 186 -11.11 -7.42 -16.46
C LEU A 186 -9.59 -7.63 -16.34
N VAL A 187 -9.01 -7.39 -15.16
CA VAL A 187 -7.59 -7.62 -14.87
C VAL A 187 -7.23 -9.10 -15.04
N GLN A 188 -8.02 -10.00 -14.45
CA GLN A 188 -7.81 -11.44 -14.54
C GLN A 188 -7.95 -11.94 -15.99
N ALA A 189 -8.92 -11.42 -16.75
CA ALA A 189 -9.06 -11.74 -18.17
C ALA A 189 -7.86 -11.26 -19.01
N ALA A 190 -7.28 -10.11 -18.67
CA ALA A 190 -6.15 -9.53 -19.41
C ALA A 190 -4.85 -10.35 -19.28
N LEU A 191 -4.70 -11.13 -18.20
CA LEU A 191 -3.60 -12.09 -18.06
C LEU A 191 -3.52 -13.05 -19.24
N PHE A 192 -4.68 -13.54 -19.73
CA PHE A 192 -4.74 -14.56 -20.77
C PHE A 192 -4.74 -13.98 -22.20
N ARG A 193 -5.13 -12.72 -22.39
CA ARG A 193 -5.21 -12.09 -23.72
C ARG A 193 -3.85 -11.99 -24.42
N ASN A 194 -2.77 -11.84 -23.65
CA ASN A 194 -1.43 -11.54 -24.18
C ASN A 194 -0.37 -12.63 -23.88
N ASP A 195 -0.76 -13.84 -23.42
CA ASP A 195 0.21 -14.89 -23.04
C ASP A 195 1.18 -15.27 -24.17
N LYS A 196 0.73 -15.20 -25.45
CA LYS A 196 1.62 -15.44 -26.60
C LYS A 196 2.76 -14.42 -26.73
N GLN A 197 2.60 -13.20 -26.23
CA GLN A 197 3.61 -12.14 -26.25
C GLN A 197 4.42 -12.07 -24.94
N ALA A 198 3.83 -12.45 -23.81
CA ALA A 198 4.51 -12.46 -22.50
C ALA A 198 5.74 -13.40 -22.48
N ARG A 199 5.74 -14.44 -23.32
CA ARG A 199 6.89 -15.36 -23.50
C ARG A 199 8.12 -14.73 -24.16
N ILE A 200 8.01 -13.52 -24.73
CA ILE A 200 9.08 -12.85 -25.49
C ILE A 200 9.78 -11.77 -24.66
N VAL A 201 9.35 -11.51 -23.43
CA VAL A 201 9.96 -10.43 -22.64
C VAL A 201 11.35 -10.85 -22.16
N THR A 202 12.36 -10.37 -22.89
CA THR A 202 13.77 -10.47 -22.52
C THR A 202 13.95 -9.90 -21.11
N PRO A 203 14.69 -10.57 -20.20
CA PRO A 203 14.96 -10.02 -18.89
C PRO A 203 15.51 -8.60 -19.04
N VAL A 204 14.85 -7.62 -18.42
CA VAL A 204 15.47 -6.31 -18.23
C VAL A 204 16.69 -6.58 -17.36
N THR A 205 17.88 -6.20 -17.83
CA THR A 205 19.09 -6.26 -17.02
C THR A 205 18.92 -5.27 -15.86
N ILE A 206 18.45 -5.77 -14.72
CA ILE A 206 18.39 -5.01 -13.49
C ILE A 206 19.84 -4.86 -13.02
N GLN A 207 20.32 -3.62 -12.93
CA GLN A 207 21.59 -3.32 -12.27
C GLN A 207 21.46 -3.83 -10.82
N PRO A 208 22.30 -4.80 -10.39
CA PRO A 208 22.19 -5.33 -9.05
C PRO A 208 22.37 -4.20 -8.04
N GLY A 209 21.42 -4.05 -7.13
CA GLY A 209 21.60 -3.22 -5.94
C GLY A 209 22.78 -3.74 -5.10
N PRO A 210 23.25 -2.98 -4.07
CA PRO A 210 24.30 -3.46 -3.18
C PRO A 210 23.97 -4.86 -2.70
N SER A 211 24.89 -5.80 -2.93
CA SER A 211 24.66 -7.23 -2.83
C SER A 211 24.30 -7.65 -1.40
N PHE A 212 23.01 -7.71 -1.10
CA PHE A 212 22.52 -8.61 -0.07
C PHE A 212 22.32 -9.94 -0.77
N THR A 213 23.21 -10.91 -0.58
CA THR A 213 23.02 -12.24 -1.16
C THR A 213 21.89 -12.93 -0.41
N ALA A 214 20.66 -12.67 -0.85
CA ALA A 214 19.46 -13.25 -0.26
C ALA A 214 19.51 -14.80 -0.26
N LYS A 215 20.28 -15.38 -1.17
CA LYS A 215 20.59 -16.82 -1.20
C LYS A 215 21.37 -17.30 0.03
N ALA A 216 22.32 -16.51 0.54
CA ALA A 216 23.04 -16.80 1.78
C ALA A 216 22.16 -16.57 3.01
N ALA A 217 21.30 -15.53 2.99
CA ALA A 217 20.37 -15.26 4.09
C ALA A 217 19.27 -16.32 4.21
N ILE A 218 18.70 -16.79 3.09
CA ILE A 218 17.73 -17.89 3.07
C ILE A 218 18.40 -19.22 3.47
N ALA A 219 19.60 -19.52 2.95
CA ALA A 219 20.33 -20.72 3.34
C ALA A 219 20.70 -20.69 4.84
N ALA A 220 21.07 -19.54 5.38
CA ALA A 220 21.34 -19.35 6.80
C ALA A 220 20.08 -19.47 7.65
N ALA A 221 18.94 -18.91 7.22
CA ALA A 221 17.66 -19.04 7.92
C ALA A 221 17.14 -20.49 7.92
N ALA A 222 17.30 -21.21 6.81
CA ALA A 222 16.96 -22.63 6.72
C ALA A 222 17.89 -23.52 7.56
N ALA A 223 19.17 -23.13 7.71
CA ALA A 223 20.14 -23.84 8.53
C ALA A 223 20.06 -23.52 10.04
N THR A 224 19.35 -22.45 10.42
CA THR A 224 19.22 -21.99 11.82
C THR A 224 17.80 -22.13 12.39
N ALA A 225 16.85 -22.68 11.62
CA ALA A 225 15.54 -23.01 12.13
C ALA A 225 15.70 -24.06 13.26
N PRO A 226 15.41 -23.72 14.53
CA PRO A 226 15.50 -24.69 15.61
C PRO A 226 14.45 -25.78 15.41
N ASP A 227 14.85 -27.04 15.60
CA ASP A 227 13.92 -28.16 15.72
C ASP A 227 12.91 -27.83 16.82
N SER A 228 11.68 -27.53 16.42
CA SER A 228 10.50 -27.32 17.28
C SER A 228 10.74 -26.43 18.51
N VAL A 229 10.48 -25.13 18.39
CA VAL A 229 10.18 -24.32 19.58
C VAL A 229 8.87 -24.85 20.19
N PRO A 230 8.86 -25.35 21.44
CA PRO A 230 7.62 -25.80 22.05
C PRO A 230 6.67 -24.60 22.18
N LEU A 231 5.45 -24.78 21.68
CA LEU A 231 4.40 -23.78 21.82
C LEU A 231 4.18 -23.48 23.32
N PRO A 232 3.99 -22.21 23.70
CA PRO A 232 3.67 -21.86 25.08
C PRO A 232 2.40 -22.61 25.51
N PRO A 233 2.31 -23.04 26.78
CA PRO A 233 1.16 -23.75 27.28
C PRO A 233 -0.09 -22.89 27.09
N GLN A 234 -1.11 -23.47 26.46
CA GLN A 234 -2.41 -22.83 26.29
C GLN A 234 -2.96 -22.45 27.68
N PRO A 235 -3.48 -21.22 27.86
CA PRO A 235 -4.06 -20.82 29.12
C PRO A 235 -5.25 -21.72 29.45
N ALA A 236 -5.26 -22.25 30.67
CA ALA A 236 -6.32 -23.11 31.16
C ALA A 236 -7.68 -22.40 31.05
N THR A 237 -8.65 -23.10 30.47
CA THR A 237 -10.03 -22.66 30.38
C THR A 237 -10.60 -22.46 31.80
N ALA A 238 -10.76 -21.20 32.20
CA ALA A 238 -11.42 -20.85 33.45
C ALA A 238 -12.89 -21.28 33.37
N LYS A 239 -13.28 -22.20 34.25
CA LYS A 239 -14.69 -22.56 34.47
C LYS A 239 -15.44 -21.32 34.95
N SER A 240 -16.56 -21.03 34.28
CA SER A 240 -17.49 -19.96 34.63
C SER A 240 -18.13 -20.22 35.99
N GLY A 241 -17.65 -19.51 37.02
CA GLY A 241 -18.33 -19.39 38.31
C GLY A 241 -19.35 -18.26 38.26
N THR A 242 -20.59 -18.56 38.63
CA THR A 242 -21.72 -17.62 38.78
C THR A 242 -21.42 -16.56 39.85
N PRO A 243 -21.68 -15.26 39.62
CA PRO A 243 -21.57 -14.27 40.69
C PRO A 243 -22.89 -14.17 41.47
N ALA A 244 -22.80 -14.47 42.77
CA ALA A 244 -23.81 -14.11 43.76
C ALA A 244 -23.70 -12.61 44.11
N GLY A 245 -24.85 -12.00 44.40
CA GLY A 245 -25.04 -10.56 44.53
C GLY A 245 -24.20 -9.86 45.60
N GLY A 246 -23.83 -8.62 45.28
CA GLY A 246 -23.22 -7.67 46.20
C GLY A 246 -23.72 -6.26 45.90
N VAL A 247 -24.32 -5.63 46.92
CA VAL A 247 -24.88 -4.27 46.95
C VAL A 247 -23.80 -3.22 46.66
N PRO A 248 -24.07 -2.15 45.90
CA PRO A 248 -23.10 -1.10 45.64
C PRO A 248 -23.02 -0.09 46.79
N PRO A 249 -21.81 0.34 47.23
CA PRO A 249 -21.68 1.49 48.12
C PRO A 249 -21.82 2.81 47.34
N LYS A 250 -22.56 3.74 47.96
CA LYS A 250 -22.65 5.17 47.60
C LYS A 250 -21.38 5.93 48.04
N ARG A 251 -21.18 7.08 47.38
CA ARG A 251 -20.33 8.27 47.70
C ARG A 251 -18.97 8.30 46.99
N ALA A 252 -18.41 9.44 46.58
CA ALA A 252 -18.77 10.86 46.74
C ALA A 252 -18.11 11.69 45.62
N ASN A 253 -18.69 12.88 45.37
CA ASN A 253 -18.08 13.99 44.65
C ASN A 253 -16.76 14.41 45.32
N GLY A 254 -15.70 14.55 44.51
CA GLY A 254 -14.39 15.06 44.93
C GLY A 254 -13.73 15.86 43.82
N THR A 255 -13.84 17.18 43.96
CA THR A 255 -12.99 18.29 43.51
C THR A 255 -11.78 18.05 42.60
N SER A 256 -11.66 18.96 41.64
CA SER A 256 -10.54 19.21 40.74
C SER A 256 -9.20 19.48 41.44
N SER A 257 -8.14 18.87 40.93
CA SER A 257 -6.77 19.34 41.13
C SER A 257 -6.04 19.36 39.78
N LYS A 258 -5.62 20.57 39.42
CA LYS A 258 -4.83 20.97 38.25
C LYS A 258 -3.41 20.38 38.37
N PRO A 259 -2.82 19.75 37.34
CA PRO A 259 -1.40 19.42 37.38
C PRO A 259 -0.55 20.66 37.03
N ALA A 260 0.49 20.88 37.83
CA ALA A 260 1.53 21.87 37.61
C ALA A 260 2.47 21.41 36.48
N ASN A 261 2.61 22.23 35.44
CA ASN A 261 3.65 22.10 34.43
C ASN A 261 4.94 22.71 34.98
N GLY A 262 5.95 21.87 35.22
CA GLY A 262 7.33 22.28 35.51
C GLY A 262 8.28 21.58 34.55
N GLY A 263 8.52 22.19 33.39
CA GLY A 263 9.58 21.82 32.46
C GLY A 263 10.69 22.88 32.46
N PRO A 264 11.97 22.50 32.23
CA PRO A 264 13.10 23.41 32.37
C PRO A 264 13.10 24.52 31.31
N GLN A 265 13.39 25.73 31.78
CA GLN A 265 13.48 26.97 31.01
C GLN A 265 14.85 27.04 30.32
N LEU A 266 14.88 26.97 28.99
CA LEU A 266 16.08 27.19 28.18
C LEU A 266 16.36 28.70 28.05
N ALA A 267 17.66 29.06 28.05
CA ALA A 267 18.15 30.43 27.99
C ALA A 267 17.79 31.14 26.67
N PRO A 268 17.62 32.48 26.68
CA PRO A 268 17.16 33.24 25.53
C PRO A 268 18.34 33.77 24.72
N ASP A 269 19.04 32.93 23.97
CA ASP A 269 19.92 33.37 22.89
C ASP A 269 20.28 32.17 22.03
N GLU A 270 19.52 31.95 20.96
CA GLU A 270 19.83 31.12 19.76
C GLU A 270 18.53 30.81 18.99
N ARG A 271 17.73 31.83 18.66
CA ARG A 271 16.70 31.69 17.62
C ARG A 271 17.21 32.30 16.31
N PRO A 272 17.28 31.54 15.21
CA PRO A 272 17.48 32.13 13.89
C PRO A 272 16.29 33.04 13.54
N PRO A 273 16.51 34.12 12.77
CA PRO A 273 15.46 35.07 12.42
C PRO A 273 14.34 34.37 11.63
N SER A 274 13.09 34.62 12.03
CA SER A 274 11.92 34.17 11.29
C SER A 274 11.87 34.84 9.92
N PRO A 275 11.51 34.12 8.83
CA PRO A 275 11.33 34.74 7.53
C PRO A 275 10.14 35.70 7.57
N THR A 276 10.35 36.91 7.08
CA THR A 276 9.31 37.93 6.89
C THR A 276 8.35 37.45 5.79
N ILE A 277 7.22 36.86 6.19
CA ILE A 277 6.12 36.57 5.27
C ILE A 277 5.38 37.89 5.03
N GLY A 278 5.48 38.43 3.82
CA GLY A 278 4.71 39.59 3.38
C GLY A 278 3.21 39.32 3.50
N ALA A 279 2.47 40.33 3.94
CA ALA A 279 1.02 40.25 4.11
C ALA A 279 0.34 39.84 2.79
N PRO A 280 -0.65 38.92 2.82
CA PRO A 280 -1.39 38.55 1.62
C PRO A 280 -2.22 39.75 1.10
N PRO A 281 -2.40 39.87 -0.22
CA PRO A 281 -3.23 40.92 -0.80
C PRO A 281 -4.68 40.80 -0.32
N LYS A 282 -5.29 41.95 -0.03
CA LYS A 282 -6.72 42.05 0.33
C LYS A 282 -7.58 41.40 -0.77
N PRO A 283 -8.55 40.55 -0.41
CA PRO A 283 -9.50 40.02 -1.39
C PRO A 283 -10.40 41.15 -1.93
N PRO A 284 -10.80 41.09 -3.21
CA PRO A 284 -11.75 42.03 -3.78
C PRO A 284 -13.12 41.89 -3.10
N HIS A 285 -13.74 43.03 -2.81
CA HIS A 285 -15.06 43.12 -2.21
C HIS A 285 -16.13 42.47 -3.12
N GLY A 286 -16.93 41.57 -2.55
CA GLY A 286 -18.24 41.20 -3.11
C GLY A 286 -18.47 39.70 -3.27
N SER A 287 -18.78 39.00 -2.19
CA SER A 287 -19.60 37.78 -2.21
C SER A 287 -20.23 37.55 -0.83
N PRO A 288 -21.54 37.26 -0.74
CA PRO A 288 -22.22 37.01 0.53
C PRO A 288 -21.82 35.64 1.13
N PRO A 289 -21.89 35.47 2.46
CA PRO A 289 -21.50 34.23 3.12
C PRO A 289 -22.53 33.11 2.90
N PRO A 290 -22.12 31.84 2.73
CA PRO A 290 -23.02 30.71 2.77
C PRO A 290 -23.45 30.41 4.22
N SER A 291 -24.75 30.14 4.37
CA SER A 291 -25.42 29.71 5.59
C SER A 291 -24.84 28.41 6.14
N GLY A 292 -24.61 28.37 7.45
CA GLY A 292 -23.97 27.27 8.16
C GLY A 292 -24.77 25.97 8.22
N GLY A 293 -24.05 24.86 8.07
CA GLY A 293 -24.45 23.52 8.49
C GLY A 293 -23.27 22.87 9.20
N SER A 294 -23.46 22.43 10.44
CA SER A 294 -22.43 21.77 11.25
C SER A 294 -22.10 20.37 10.70
N PRO A 295 -20.82 19.98 10.54
CA PRO A 295 -20.47 18.60 10.25
C PRO A 295 -20.40 17.79 11.55
N GLY A 296 -21.24 16.77 11.64
CA GLY A 296 -21.11 15.71 12.65
C GLY A 296 -19.81 14.93 12.45
N MET A 297 -19.16 14.56 13.56
CA MET A 297 -17.99 13.69 13.55
C MET A 297 -18.31 12.31 12.94
N PRO A 298 -17.47 11.76 12.06
CA PRO A 298 -17.57 10.35 11.70
C PRO A 298 -16.98 9.49 12.83
N THR A 299 -17.77 8.52 13.25
CA THR A 299 -17.44 7.47 14.21
C THR A 299 -16.37 6.52 13.68
N ARG A 300 -15.65 5.93 14.64
CA ARG A 300 -14.49 5.05 14.51
C ARG A 300 -14.64 3.93 13.46
N ASN A 301 -13.56 3.80 12.69
CA ASN A 301 -13.19 2.70 11.81
C ASN A 301 -13.45 1.30 12.40
N ARG A 302 -14.36 0.55 11.78
CA ARG A 302 -14.58 -0.89 11.96
C ARG A 302 -14.04 -1.60 10.71
N TRP A 303 -12.72 -1.74 10.63
CA TRP A 303 -12.02 -2.53 9.61
C TRP A 303 -11.50 -3.78 10.32
N LEU A 304 -11.80 -4.98 9.81
CA LEU A 304 -11.40 -6.34 10.26
C LEU A 304 -12.53 -7.31 10.66
N ALA A 305 -13.80 -6.96 10.48
CA ALA A 305 -14.86 -7.97 10.56
C ALA A 305 -15.64 -7.92 9.26
N ASP A 306 -15.78 -9.09 8.63
CA ASP A 306 -16.57 -9.40 7.43
C ASP A 306 -15.70 -9.62 6.18
N GLY A 307 -15.21 -10.85 6.07
CA GLY A 307 -14.46 -11.39 4.93
C GLY A 307 -14.02 -12.83 5.17
N ASP A 308 -14.99 -13.71 5.46
CA ASP A 308 -14.88 -15.16 5.25
C ASP A 308 -15.30 -15.50 3.81
#